data_AF-A0A382TG83-F1
#
_entry.id   AF-A0A382TG83-F1
#
_cell.length_a   1.000
_cell.length_b   1.000
_cell.length_c   1.000
_cell.angle_alpha   90.00
_cell.angle_beta   90.00
_cell.angle_gamma   90.00
#
_symmetry.space_group_name_H-M   'P 1'
#
loop_
_entity.id
_entity.type
_entity.pdbx_description
1 polymer ?
#
loop_
_entity_poly.entity_id
_entity_poly.type
_entity_poly.pdbx_seq_one_letter_code
_entity_poly.pdbx_strand_id
1 'polypeptide(L)'
;VQKQGIGTALLKALFAASENEKYWTLTAEIISENRASLALHKKCGFREIGYREKLGHRQGVWHDVILLEKRSKKTGGPGLPTRKCK
;
A
#
# COMPACT_ATOMS: atom_id res chain seq x y z
N VAL A 1 -16.82 -9.04 13.19
CA VAL A 1 -16.74 -9.78 11.92
C VAL A 1 -15.55 -9.26 11.10
N GLN A 2 -14.52 -10.09 10.88
CA GLN A 2 -13.36 -9.77 10.02
C GLN A 2 -13.18 -10.90 8.99
N LYS A 3 -12.45 -10.67 7.89
CA LYS A 3 -12.16 -11.65 6.80
C LYS A 3 -13.29 -11.97 5.80
N GLN A 4 -14.26 -11.08 5.62
CA GLN A 4 -15.31 -11.22 4.57
C GLN A 4 -14.86 -10.77 3.15
N GLY A 5 -13.55 -10.65 2.90
CA GLY A 5 -13.04 -10.17 1.59
C GLY A 5 -13.20 -8.67 1.32
N ILE A 6 -13.89 -7.91 2.17
CA ILE A 6 -14.13 -6.46 2.01
C ILE A 6 -12.82 -5.69 1.79
N GLY A 7 -11.79 -5.92 2.61
CA GLY A 7 -10.50 -5.25 2.46
C GLY A 7 -9.81 -5.54 1.13
N THR A 8 -10.01 -6.73 0.56
CA THR A 8 -9.49 -7.07 -0.78
C THR A 8 -10.26 -6.31 -1.86
N ALA A 9 -11.59 -6.25 -1.75
CA ALA A 9 -12.43 -5.52 -2.69
C ALA A 9 -12.07 -4.02 -2.71
N LEU A 10 -11.92 -3.41 -1.53
CA LEU A 10 -11.54 -2.01 -1.39
C LEU A 10 -10.15 -1.71 -1.98
N LEU A 11 -9.13 -2.53 -1.67
CA LEU A 11 -7.79 -2.33 -2.24
C LEU A 11 -7.75 -2.49 -3.76
N LYS A 12 -8.53 -3.43 -4.31
CA LYS A 12 -8.65 -3.59 -5.77
C LYS A 12 -9.32 -2.37 -6.41
N ALA A 13 -10.40 -1.87 -5.80
CA ALA A 13 -11.09 -0.67 -6.28
C ALA A 13 -10.18 0.57 -6.20
N LEU A 14 -9.44 0.74 -5.09
CA LEU A 14 -8.47 1.81 -4.92
C LEU A 14 -7.37 1.75 -6.00
N PHE A 15 -6.83 0.56 -6.28
CA PHE A 15 -5.82 0.41 -7.32
C PHE A 15 -6.36 0.79 -8.69
N ALA A 16 -7.56 0.32 -9.05
CA ALA A 16 -8.20 0.69 -10.32
C ALA A 16 -8.42 2.21 -10.44
N ALA A 17 -8.91 2.85 -9.38
CA ALA A 17 -9.08 4.30 -9.33
C ALA A 17 -7.73 5.03 -9.48
N SER A 18 -6.67 4.54 -8.82
CA SER A 18 -5.34 5.14 -8.93
C SER A 18 -4.76 5.06 -10.35
N GLU A 19 -5.02 3.96 -11.07
CA GLU A 19 -4.58 3.79 -12.46
C GLU A 19 -5.35 4.73 -13.42
N ASN A 20 -6.64 4.94 -13.19
CA ASN A 20 -7.44 5.89 -13.97
C ASN A 20 -6.89 7.30 -13.83
N GLU A 21 -6.52 7.65 -12.60
CA GLU A 21 -5.89 8.91 -12.23
C GLU A 21 -4.40 9.00 -12.60
N LYS A 22 -3.82 8.00 -13.25
CA LYS A 22 -2.42 8.01 -13.66
C LYS A 22 -1.39 8.10 -12.53
N TYR A 23 -1.75 7.62 -11.33
CA TYR A 23 -0.77 7.43 -10.26
C TYR A 23 0.10 6.21 -10.55
N TRP A 24 1.42 6.37 -10.44
CA TRP A 24 2.35 5.27 -10.67
C TRP A 24 2.41 4.30 -9.49
N THR A 25 2.53 4.84 -8.28
CA THR A 25 2.86 4.06 -7.09
C THR A 25 1.84 4.35 -6.00
N LEU A 26 1.28 3.28 -5.43
CA LEU A 26 0.62 3.33 -4.14
C LEU A 26 1.60 2.86 -3.08
N THR A 27 1.71 3.61 -1.99
CA THR A 27 2.50 3.24 -0.81
C THR A 27 1.57 2.92 0.35
N ALA A 28 2.03 2.06 1.26
CA ALA A 28 1.36 1.76 2.50
C ALA A 28 2.39 1.63 3.63
N GLU A 29 2.05 2.13 4.80
CA GLU A 29 2.86 2.03 6.01
C GLU A 29 2.04 1.25 7.05
N ILE A 30 2.56 0.10 7.48
CA ILE A 30 1.82 -0.83 8.33
C ILE A 30 2.67 -1.20 9.54
N ILE A 31 2.13 -1.01 10.74
CA ILE A 31 2.74 -1.48 11.99
C ILE A 31 3.04 -2.99 11.87
N SER A 32 4.27 -3.38 12.21
CA SER A 32 4.82 -4.71 11.93
C SER A 32 3.99 -5.88 12.52
N GLU A 33 3.31 -5.60 13.63
CA GLU A 33 2.46 -6.49 14.41
C GLU A 33 1.12 -6.78 13.71
N ASN A 34 0.69 -5.93 12.77
CA ASN A 34 -0.53 -6.13 12.00
C ASN A 34 -0.32 -7.10 10.83
N ARG A 35 -0.08 -8.38 11.17
CA ARG A 35 0.16 -9.47 10.22
C ARG A 35 -0.98 -9.66 9.22
N ALA A 36 -2.23 -9.43 9.65
CA ALA A 36 -3.41 -9.56 8.78
C ALA A 36 -3.40 -8.50 7.65
N SER A 37 -3.10 -7.24 7.96
CA SER A 37 -2.99 -6.19 6.95
C SER A 37 -1.80 -6.41 6.02
N LEU A 38 -0.65 -6.84 6.55
CA LEU A 38 0.52 -7.20 5.74
C LEU A 38 0.20 -8.30 4.74
N ALA A 39 -0.44 -9.40 5.19
CA ALA A 39 -0.85 -10.49 4.32
C ALA A 39 -1.86 -10.05 3.24
N LEU A 40 -2.80 -9.17 3.60
CA LEU A 40 -3.76 -8.60 2.66
C LEU A 40 -3.07 -7.77 1.56
N HIS A 41 -2.14 -6.90 1.93
CA HIS A 41 -1.40 -6.07 0.97
C HIS A 41 -0.52 -6.93 0.06
N LYS A 42 0.21 -7.90 0.61
CA LYS A 42 0.99 -8.88 -0.17
C LYS A 42 0.11 -9.64 -1.16
N LYS A 43 -1.06 -10.13 -0.73
CA LYS A 43 -2.04 -10.79 -1.60
C LYS A 43 -2.56 -9.88 -2.73
N CYS A 44 -2.65 -8.58 -2.49
CA CYS A 44 -3.03 -7.59 -3.52
C CYS A 44 -1.84 -7.15 -4.40
N GLY A 45 -0.66 -7.76 -4.22
CA GLY A 45 0.53 -7.52 -5.02
C GLY A 45 1.29 -6.25 -4.64
N PHE A 46 1.24 -5.86 -3.37
CA PHE A 46 2.24 -4.96 -2.79
C PHE A 46 3.52 -5.73 -2.48
N ARG A 47 4.67 -5.05 -2.59
CA ARG A 47 5.98 -5.54 -2.15
C ARG A 47 6.47 -4.74 -0.96
N GLU A 48 7.22 -5.37 -0.08
CA GLU A 48 7.94 -4.68 1.00
C GLU A 48 9.17 -3.98 0.42
N ILE A 49 9.40 -2.74 0.84
CA ILE A 49 10.53 -1.92 0.38
C ILE A 49 11.46 -1.49 1.51
N GLY A 50 11.04 -1.68 2.76
CA GLY A 50 11.85 -1.34 3.92
C GLY A 50 11.06 -1.45 5.21
N TYR A 51 11.72 -1.08 6.30
CA TYR A 51 11.15 -0.99 7.63
C TYR A 51 11.71 0.25 8.33
N ARG A 52 10.95 0.78 9.29
CA ARG A 52 11.34 1.90 10.15
C ARG A 52 11.17 1.46 11.59
N GLU A 53 12.25 1.49 12.34
CA GLU A 53 12.25 1.14 13.75
C GLU A 53 11.65 2.28 14.59
N LYS A 54 10.86 1.92 15.60
CA LYS A 54 10.34 2.84 16.61
C LYS A 54 9.73 4.12 16.00
N LEU A 55 8.85 3.96 15.02
CA LEU A 55 8.24 5.09 14.34
C LEU A 55 7.01 5.63 15.09
N GLY A 56 6.19 4.72 15.63
CA GLY A 56 4.98 5.09 16.37
C GLY A 56 5.12 4.79 17.85
N HIS A 57 4.78 5.75 18.72
CA HIS A 57 4.70 5.53 20.16
C HIS A 57 3.25 5.51 20.62
N ARG A 58 2.80 4.40 21.21
CA ARG A 58 1.45 4.27 21.75
C ARG A 58 1.49 3.42 23.01
N GLN A 59 0.83 3.90 24.08
CA GLN A 59 0.71 3.16 25.35
C GLN A 59 2.08 2.71 25.93
N GLY A 60 3.12 3.54 25.80
CA GLY A 60 4.45 3.22 26.32
C GLY A 60 5.27 2.27 25.44
N VAL A 61 4.73 1.83 24.31
CA VAL A 61 5.38 0.91 23.38
C VAL A 61 5.73 1.65 22.09
N TRP A 62 6.96 1.44 21.64
CA TRP A 62 7.41 1.85 20.32
C TRP A 62 7.13 0.75 19.31
N HIS A 63 6.59 1.13 18.16
CA HIS A 63 6.18 0.22 17.10
C HIS A 63 7.00 0.45 15.84
N ASP A 64 7.44 -0.66 15.27
CA ASP A 64 8.10 -0.68 13.98
C ASP A 64 7.05 -0.66 12.86
N VAL A 65 7.41 -0.05 11.75
CA VAL A 65 6.52 0.12 10.60
C VAL A 65 7.19 -0.46 9.36
N ILE A 66 6.47 -1.34 8.68
CA ILE A 66 6.86 -1.91 7.39
C ILE A 66 6.35 -0.99 6.28
N LEU A 67 7.24 -0.65 5.37
CA LEU A 67 6.94 0.14 4.18
C LEU A 67 6.65 -0.81 3.02
N LEU A 68 5.48 -0.63 2.39
CA LEU A 68 5.09 -1.39 1.22
C LEU A 68 4.77 -0.45 0.06
N GLU A 69 4.95 -0.96 -1.16
CA GLU A 69 4.50 -0.27 -2.36
C GLU A 69 3.86 -1.23 -3.36
N LYS A 70 3.00 -0.69 -4.21
CA LYS A 70 2.52 -1.33 -5.44
C LYS A 70 2.64 -0.35 -6.59
N ARG A 71 3.34 -0.77 -7.65
CA ARG A 71 3.53 0.04 -8.86
C ARG A 71 2.58 -0.41 -9.97
N SER A 72 1.94 0.54 -10.63
CA SER A 72 1.19 0.28 -11.86
C SER A 72 2.15 -0.05 -12.99
N LYS A 73 1.73 -1.00 -13.85
CA LYS A 73 2.41 -1.32 -15.10
C LYS A 73 1.79 -0.58 -16.30
N LYS A 74 0.73 0.21 -16.08
CA LYS A 74 -0.06 0.84 -17.13
C LYS A 74 0.09 2.35 -17.18
N THR A 75 0.50 2.99 -16.10
CA THR A 75 0.48 4.45 -16.00
C THR A 75 1.50 5.00 -15.00
N GLY A 76 1.82 6.30 -15.13
CA GLY A 76 2.59 7.11 -14.18
C GLY A 76 4.10 6.86 -14.19
N GLY A 77 4.54 5.66 -14.58
CA GLY A 77 5.94 5.27 -14.62
C GLY A 77 6.68 5.70 -15.88
N PRO A 78 7.99 5.41 -15.96
CA PRO A 78 8.82 5.73 -17.13
C PRO A 78 8.23 5.13 -18.41
N GLY A 79 8.02 5.96 -19.43
CA GLY A 79 7.45 5.53 -20.72
C GLY A 79 5.96 5.19 -20.69
N LEU A 80 5.26 5.45 -19.59
CA LEU A 80 3.82 5.20 -19.46
C LEU A 80 3.04 6.52 -19.49
N PRO A 81 1.73 6.49 -19.81
CA PRO A 81 0.87 7.67 -19.75
C PRO A 81 0.90 8.29 -18.34
N THR A 82 1.21 9.57 -18.25
CA THR A 82 1.24 10.33 -16.99
C THR A 82 0.12 11.38 -16.98
N ARG A 83 -0.27 11.83 -15.78
CA ARG A 83 -1.05 13.08 -15.68
C ARG A 83 -0.17 14.23 -16.14
N LYS A 84 -0.72 15.14 -16.95
CA LYS A 84 -0.04 16.39 -17.26
C LYS A 84 0.11 17.18 -15.96
N CYS A 85 1.33 17.63 -15.66
CA CYS A 85 1.52 18.65 -14.64
C CYS A 85 0.73 19.88 -15.08
N LYS A 86 -0.12 20.40 -14.19
CA LYS A 86 -0.71 21.73 -14.40
C LYS A 86 0.36 22.79 -14.20
#